data_AF-A0AAD6J8G6-F1
#
_entry.id   AF-A0AAD6J8G6-F1
#
_cell.length_a   1.000
_cell.length_b   1.000
_cell.length_c   1.000
_cell.angle_alpha   90.00
_cell.angle_beta   90.00
_cell.angle_gamma   90.00
#
_symmetry.space_group_name_H-M   'P 1'
#
loop_
_entity.id
_entity.type
_entity.pdbx_description
1 polymer ?
#
loop_
_entity_poly.entity_id
_entity_poly.type
_entity_poly.pdbx_seq_one_letter_code
_entity_poly.pdbx_strand_id
1 'polypeptide(L)'
;MDNEKQHIAIFTTASLPWMTGTAHQKLVYPNNITFASPSEQQVYVRQWLQERVSFSPGFSIRFYPAKFAVDKRSILAVGDISEVIPDEEADVAVLEEPEHLTWFHHGKRWKTKFRLVIGIIHTNYLEYIKREKNGRIKAMGVKFINSWVVEIYCHMVIRLSAATQDYPNSIICNVHGVNP
;
A
#
# COMPACT_ATOMS: atom_id res chain seq x y z
N MET A 1 15.93 -22.90 36.41
CA MET A 1 16.19 -22.57 34.99
C MET A 1 15.35 -21.35 34.71
N ASP A 2 15.96 -20.17 34.81
CA ASP A 2 15.28 -18.92 34.51
C ASP A 2 14.96 -18.87 33.02
N ASN A 3 13.68 -18.67 32.72
CA ASN A 3 13.17 -18.53 31.37
C ASN A 3 13.53 -17.11 30.90
N GLU A 4 14.71 -16.93 30.31
CA GLU A 4 15.09 -15.67 29.67
C GLU A 4 14.01 -15.31 28.65
N LYS A 5 13.23 -14.28 28.96
CA LYS A 5 12.23 -13.76 28.03
C LYS A 5 12.99 -13.20 26.83
N GLN A 6 12.85 -13.85 25.67
CA GLN A 6 13.34 -13.27 24.42
C GLN A 6 12.67 -11.92 24.21
N HIS A 7 13.47 -10.86 24.22
CA HIS A 7 13.02 -9.52 23.88
C HIS A 7 13.01 -9.39 22.35
N ILE A 8 11.82 -9.33 21.76
CA ILE A 8 11.63 -9.04 20.34
C ILE A 8 11.41 -7.54 20.19
N ALA A 9 12.28 -6.88 19.42
CA ALA A 9 12.09 -5.50 18.99
C ALA A 9 11.52 -5.47 17.57
N ILE A 10 10.43 -4.73 17.36
CA ILE A 10 9.83 -4.52 16.05
C ILE A 10 10.05 -3.06 15.66
N PHE A 11 10.67 -2.86 14.50
CA PHE A 11 10.81 -1.55 13.88
C PHE A 11 9.88 -1.48 12.68
N THR A 12 9.06 -0.44 12.62
CA THR A 12 8.08 -0.26 11.55
C THR A 12 8.42 0.97 10.73
N THR A 13 8.35 0.84 9.41
CA THR A 13 8.45 1.95 8.46
C THR A 13 7.17 2.02 7.63
N ALA A 14 6.51 3.18 7.64
CA ALA A 14 5.40 3.49 6.74
C ALA A 14 5.93 4.15 5.47
N SER A 15 5.70 3.52 4.33
CA SER A 15 6.02 4.07 3.01
C SER A 15 4.81 4.83 2.47
N LEU A 16 4.95 6.14 2.28
CA LEU A 16 3.87 7.02 1.83
C LEU A 16 4.16 7.62 0.44
N PRO A 17 3.13 7.91 -0.36
CA PRO A 17 3.33 8.57 -1.65
C PRO A 17 3.76 10.03 -1.47
N TRP A 18 4.80 10.43 -2.21
CA TRP A 18 5.19 11.82 -2.44
C TRP A 18 4.79 12.24 -3.84
N MET A 19 3.85 13.17 -3.94
CA MET A 19 3.43 13.73 -5.22
C MET A 19 4.40 14.82 -5.67
N THR A 20 5.21 14.50 -6.68
CA THR A 20 6.15 15.46 -7.25
C THR A 20 5.39 16.56 -7.99
N GLY A 21 5.40 17.77 -7.42
CA GLY A 21 4.78 18.96 -7.98
C GLY A 21 3.44 19.33 -7.33
N THR A 22 3.26 20.64 -7.09
CA THR A 22 2.10 21.19 -6.38
C THR A 22 0.77 21.00 -7.11
N ALA A 23 0.79 20.87 -8.44
CA ALA A 23 -0.41 20.64 -9.25
C ALA A 23 -1.11 19.32 -8.89
N HIS A 24 -0.36 18.23 -8.69
CA HIS A 24 -0.93 16.93 -8.29
C HIS A 24 -1.43 16.96 -6.85
N GLN A 25 -0.71 17.63 -5.95
CA GLN A 25 -1.10 17.75 -4.55
C GLN A 25 -2.45 18.47 -4.37
N LYS A 26 -2.69 19.54 -5.14
CA LYS A 26 -3.97 20.27 -5.14
C LYS A 26 -5.17 19.44 -5.60
N LEU A 27 -4.94 18.37 -6.37
CA LEU A 27 -6.01 17.47 -6.84
C LEU A 27 -6.39 16.42 -5.79
N VAL A 28 -5.49 16.15 -4.83
CA VAL A 28 -5.63 15.04 -3.87
C VAL A 28 -5.95 15.55 -2.48
N TYR A 29 -5.28 16.61 -2.02
CA TYR A 29 -5.48 17.12 -0.67
C TYR A 29 -6.59 18.18 -0.63
N PRO A 30 -7.42 18.17 0.43
CA PRO A 30 -8.46 19.17 0.60
C PRO A 30 -7.86 20.56 0.86
N ASN A 31 -8.68 21.60 0.72
CA ASN A 31 -8.36 22.98 1.11
C ASN A 31 -7.08 23.55 0.47
N ASN A 32 -6.71 23.08 -0.72
CA ASN A 32 -5.49 23.48 -1.44
C ASN A 32 -4.19 23.24 -0.65
N ILE A 33 -4.17 22.27 0.27
CA ILE A 33 -2.95 21.88 0.98
C ILE A 33 -1.90 21.43 -0.04
N THR A 34 -0.69 21.99 0.10
CA THR A 34 0.49 21.58 -0.66
C THR A 34 1.71 21.63 0.24
N PHE A 35 2.63 20.71 0.02
CA PHE A 35 3.92 20.58 0.69
C PHE A 35 5.04 20.89 -0.30
N ALA A 36 6.01 21.70 0.13
CA ALA A 36 7.21 22.01 -0.62
C ALA A 36 8.25 20.88 -0.54
N SER A 37 8.18 20.02 0.48
CA SER A 37 9.11 18.90 0.67
C SER A 37 8.47 17.69 1.37
N PRO A 38 9.03 16.47 1.21
CA PRO A 38 8.59 15.29 1.96
C PRO A 38 8.66 15.50 3.49
N SER A 39 9.65 16.25 3.98
CA SER A 39 9.79 16.57 5.41
C SER A 39 8.61 17.39 5.93
N GLU A 40 8.10 18.32 5.14
CA GLU A 40 6.91 19.11 5.50
C GLU A 40 5.65 18.22 5.54
N GLN A 41 5.47 17.35 4.54
CA GLN A 41 4.40 16.35 4.57
C GLN A 41 4.52 15.43 5.79
N GLN A 42 5.73 15.05 6.18
CA GLN A 42 5.97 14.23 7.36
C GLN A 42 5.51 14.93 8.64
N VAL A 43 5.87 16.21 8.82
CA VAL A 43 5.42 17.00 9.98
C VAL A 43 3.89 17.05 10.03
N TYR A 44 3.25 17.32 8.89
CA TYR A 44 1.80 17.32 8.78
C TYR A 44 1.16 15.98 9.17
N VAL A 45 1.66 14.87 8.63
CA VAL A 45 1.16 13.51 8.94
C VAL A 45 1.34 13.18 10.42
N ARG A 46 2.50 13.54 11.00
CA ARG A 46 2.76 13.31 12.44
C ARG A 46 1.82 14.10 13.32
N GLN A 47 1.59 15.37 13.01
CA GLN A 47 0.65 16.20 13.75
C GLN A 47 -0.77 15.65 13.63
N TRP A 48 -1.21 15.30 12.42
CA TRP A 48 -2.53 14.72 12.17
C TRP A 48 -2.77 13.45 13.00
N LEU A 49 -1.74 12.61 13.13
CA LEU A 49 -1.78 11.40 13.96
C LEU A 49 -1.83 11.73 15.45
N GLN A 50 -0.95 12.60 15.95
CA GLN A 50 -0.88 13.00 17.36
C GLN A 50 -2.21 13.57 17.87
N GLU A 51 -2.96 14.28 17.03
CA GLU A 51 -4.29 14.81 17.34
C GLU A 51 -5.38 13.72 17.47
N ARG A 52 -5.13 12.49 17.01
CA ARG A 52 -6.13 11.42 16.87
C ARG A 52 -5.85 10.15 17.67
N VAL A 53 -4.62 9.99 18.16
CA VAL A 53 -4.23 8.81 18.94
C VAL A 53 -3.80 9.20 20.35
N SER A 54 -4.11 8.35 21.33
CA SER A 54 -3.74 8.56 22.74
C SER A 54 -2.35 8.05 23.10
N PHE A 55 -1.55 7.65 22.10
CA PHE A 55 -0.21 7.10 22.27
C PHE A 55 0.77 7.78 21.31
N SER A 56 2.07 7.73 21.62
CA SER A 56 3.09 8.25 20.71
C SER A 56 3.31 7.25 19.56
N PRO A 57 3.01 7.61 18.30
CA PRO A 57 3.20 6.71 17.16
C PRO A 57 4.69 6.46 16.89
N GLY A 58 5.18 5.27 17.29
CA GLY A 58 6.57 4.83 17.16
C GLY A 58 6.85 4.06 15.87
N PHE A 59 6.92 4.75 14.73
CA PHE A 59 7.33 4.20 13.43
C PHE A 59 8.10 5.24 12.64
N SER A 60 8.88 4.84 11.64
CA SER A 60 9.56 5.72 10.68
C SER A 60 8.68 5.99 9.47
N ILE A 61 8.81 7.15 8.82
CA ILE A 61 8.10 7.45 7.57
C ILE A 61 9.15 7.58 6.47
N ARG A 62 8.90 6.93 5.33
CA ARG A 62 9.67 7.13 4.11
C ARG A 62 8.72 7.44 2.97
N PHE A 63 9.19 8.22 2.00
CA PHE A 63 8.38 8.64 0.88
C PHE A 63 8.86 8.02 -0.42
N TYR A 64 7.93 7.47 -1.20
CA TYR A 64 8.20 7.02 -2.55
C TYR A 64 7.58 7.99 -3.58
N PRO A 65 8.21 8.20 -4.74
CA PRO A 65 7.67 9.08 -5.76
C PRO A 65 6.36 8.54 -6.34
N ALA A 66 5.36 9.43 -6.46
CA ALA A 66 4.03 9.10 -6.94
C ALA A 66 3.45 10.24 -7.81
N LYS A 67 2.44 9.91 -8.62
CA LYS A 67 1.69 10.88 -9.44
C LYS A 67 0.20 10.61 -9.33
N PHE A 68 -0.60 11.66 -9.37
CA PHE A 68 -2.05 11.53 -9.49
C PHE A 68 -2.46 11.40 -10.95
N ALA A 69 -3.02 10.25 -11.32
CA ALA A 69 -3.55 9.96 -12.65
C ALA A 69 -5.02 10.38 -12.71
N VAL A 70 -5.29 11.53 -13.34
CA VAL A 70 -6.63 12.15 -13.39
C VAL A 70 -7.67 11.26 -14.08
N ASP A 71 -7.27 10.57 -15.14
CA ASP A 71 -8.12 9.65 -15.92
C ASP A 71 -8.58 8.44 -15.09
N LYS A 72 -7.72 7.98 -14.18
CA LYS A 72 -7.98 6.85 -13.28
C LYS A 72 -8.52 7.28 -11.92
N ARG A 73 -8.38 8.57 -11.59
CA ARG A 73 -8.64 9.14 -10.26
C ARG A 73 -7.88 8.38 -9.16
N SER A 74 -6.61 8.07 -9.42
CA SER A 74 -5.79 7.23 -8.54
C SER A 74 -4.39 7.81 -8.38
N ILE A 75 -3.78 7.55 -7.22
CA ILE A 75 -2.36 7.84 -6.97
C ILE A 75 -1.55 6.63 -7.43
N LEU A 76 -0.69 6.82 -8.42
CA LEU A 76 0.16 5.77 -8.95
C LEU A 76 1.60 5.96 -8.47
N ALA A 77 2.21 4.86 -8.03
CA ALA A 77 3.64 4.78 -7.78
C ALA A 77 4.44 5.05 -9.06
N VAL A 78 5.62 5.67 -8.93
CA VAL A 78 6.55 5.93 -10.04
C VAL A 78 7.87 5.24 -9.75
N GLY A 79 8.34 4.37 -10.64
CA GLY A 79 9.61 3.65 -10.47
C GLY A 79 9.51 2.47 -9.49
N ASP A 80 10.66 2.01 -9.00
CA ASP A 80 10.75 0.94 -8.00
C ASP A 80 10.60 1.53 -6.58
N ILE A 81 9.37 1.52 -6.06
CA ILE A 81 9.11 2.06 -4.72
C ILE A 81 9.70 1.21 -3.59
N SER A 82 10.17 -0.01 -3.89
CA SER A 82 10.83 -0.84 -2.87
C SER A 82 12.22 -0.29 -2.53
N GLU A 83 12.84 0.52 -3.39
CA GLU A 83 14.16 1.12 -3.17
C GLU A 83 14.20 2.12 -2.01
N VAL A 84 13.04 2.63 -1.57
CA VAL A 84 12.98 3.51 -0.39
C VAL A 84 13.36 2.79 0.90
N ILE A 85 13.26 1.45 0.91
CA ILE A 85 13.66 0.59 2.02
C ILE A 85 15.06 0.02 1.73
N PRO A 86 16.06 0.20 2.60
CA PRO A 86 17.39 -0.41 2.44
C PRO A 86 17.31 -1.93 2.54
N ASP A 87 18.22 -2.63 1.89
CA ASP A 87 18.17 -4.10 1.85
C ASP A 87 18.41 -4.72 3.25
N GLU A 88 19.14 -4.04 4.13
CA GLU A 88 19.37 -4.41 5.54
C GLU A 88 18.13 -4.27 6.43
N GLU A 89 17.15 -3.45 6.04
CA GLU A 89 15.87 -3.27 6.74
C GLU A 89 14.74 -4.12 6.11
N ALA A 90 14.99 -4.78 4.97
CA ALA A 90 13.98 -5.44 4.17
C ALA A 90 13.64 -6.86 4.68
N ASP A 91 12.91 -6.95 5.80
CA ASP A 91 12.45 -8.23 6.37
C ASP A 91 11.03 -8.59 5.90
N VAL A 92 10.02 -7.88 6.43
CA VAL A 92 8.60 -8.10 6.12
C VAL A 92 8.00 -6.87 5.44
N ALA A 93 7.38 -7.06 4.28
CA ALA A 93 6.60 -6.04 3.60
C ALA A 93 5.10 -6.34 3.70
N VAL A 94 4.32 -5.30 4.01
CA VAL A 94 2.86 -5.31 3.93
C VAL A 94 2.45 -4.33 2.84
N LEU A 95 1.79 -4.83 1.79
CA LEU A 95 1.36 -4.04 0.63
C LEU A 95 -0.14 -3.82 0.70
N GLU A 96 -0.58 -2.58 0.83
CA GLU A 96 -1.99 -2.22 0.67
C GLU A 96 -2.31 -2.17 -0.84
N GLU A 97 -3.31 -2.94 -1.26
CA GLU A 97 -3.74 -3.11 -2.66
C GLU A 97 -2.57 -3.44 -3.60
N PRO A 98 -1.87 -4.58 -3.39
CA PRO A 98 -0.72 -4.97 -4.20
C PRO A 98 -1.02 -4.95 -5.70
N GLU A 99 -2.23 -5.27 -6.14
CA GLU A 99 -2.63 -5.19 -7.55
C GLU A 99 -2.47 -3.78 -8.13
N HIS A 100 -2.92 -2.77 -7.37
CA HIS A 100 -2.85 -1.38 -7.78
C HIS A 100 -1.44 -0.82 -7.61
N LEU A 101 -0.78 -1.18 -6.50
CA LEU A 101 0.58 -0.75 -6.18
C LEU A 101 1.61 -1.25 -7.21
N THR A 102 1.40 -2.45 -7.76
CA THR A 102 2.41 -3.15 -8.58
C THR A 102 2.10 -3.27 -10.07
N TRP A 103 0.93 -2.80 -10.54
CA TRP A 103 0.59 -2.83 -11.97
C TRP A 103 1.62 -2.16 -12.87
N PHE A 104 2.24 -1.07 -12.40
CA PHE A 104 3.26 -0.31 -13.14
C PHE A 104 4.65 -0.48 -12.52
N HIS A 105 4.86 -1.55 -11.74
CA HIS A 105 6.14 -1.80 -11.10
C HIS A 105 7.15 -2.30 -12.13
N HIS A 106 8.25 -1.56 -12.27
CA HIS A 106 9.37 -1.89 -13.16
C HIS A 106 10.64 -2.27 -12.39
N GLY A 107 10.50 -2.50 -11.08
CA GLY A 107 11.61 -2.75 -10.16
C GLY A 107 11.90 -4.21 -9.84
N LYS A 108 12.70 -4.43 -8.80
CA LYS A 108 12.98 -5.76 -8.25
C LYS A 108 11.69 -6.47 -7.85
N ARG A 109 11.65 -7.80 -7.95
CA ARG A 109 10.55 -8.57 -7.35
C ARG A 109 10.59 -8.40 -5.84
N TRP A 110 9.46 -8.00 -5.26
CA TRP A 110 9.30 -7.82 -3.82
C TRP A 110 9.68 -9.08 -3.03
N LYS A 111 9.33 -10.27 -3.52
CA LYS A 111 9.72 -11.56 -2.94
C LYS A 111 11.23 -11.83 -2.91
N THR A 112 12.00 -11.16 -3.75
CA THR A 112 13.47 -11.27 -3.77
C THR A 112 14.10 -10.30 -2.79
N LYS A 113 13.45 -9.17 -2.53
CA LYS A 113 13.94 -8.13 -1.61
C LYS A 113 13.56 -8.41 -0.16
N PHE A 114 12.31 -8.79 0.08
CA PHE A 114 11.76 -9.05 1.41
C PHE A 114 11.60 -10.54 1.66
N ARG A 115 11.91 -10.97 2.89
CA ARG A 115 11.77 -12.37 3.34
C ARG A 115 10.31 -12.82 3.39
N LEU A 116 9.41 -11.90 3.70
CA LEU A 116 7.97 -12.12 3.65
C LEU A 116 7.27 -10.91 3.05
N VAL A 117 6.26 -11.16 2.21
CA VAL A 117 5.46 -10.11 1.57
C VAL A 117 4.00 -10.50 1.69
N ILE A 118 3.23 -9.67 2.38
CA ILE A 118 1.81 -9.86 2.64
C ILE A 118 1.06 -8.79 1.87
N GLY A 119 0.16 -9.19 0.98
CA GLY A 119 -0.75 -8.28 0.30
C GLY A 119 -2.04 -8.11 1.09
N ILE A 120 -2.50 -6.88 1.31
CA ILE A 120 -3.80 -6.58 1.92
C ILE A 120 -4.75 -6.12 0.81
N ILE A 121 -5.87 -6.83 0.66
CA ILE A 121 -6.89 -6.53 -0.35
C ILE A 121 -8.12 -5.99 0.36
N HIS A 122 -8.50 -4.77 0.01
CA HIS A 122 -9.68 -4.12 0.59
C HIS A 122 -10.65 -3.54 -0.44
N THR A 123 -10.20 -3.17 -1.64
CA THR A 123 -11.10 -2.66 -2.68
C THR A 123 -11.55 -3.74 -3.66
N ASN A 124 -12.85 -3.73 -3.99
CA ASN A 124 -13.41 -4.61 -5.00
C ASN A 124 -13.44 -3.94 -6.38
N TYR A 125 -12.27 -3.80 -7.03
CA TYR A 125 -12.16 -3.16 -8.35
C TYR A 125 -13.00 -3.82 -9.44
N LEU A 126 -13.20 -5.14 -9.38
CA LEU A 126 -13.98 -5.85 -10.37
C LEU A 126 -15.44 -5.37 -10.40
N GLU A 127 -16.02 -5.05 -9.25
CA GLU A 127 -17.40 -4.54 -9.20
C GLU A 127 -17.54 -3.14 -9.79
N TYR A 128 -16.53 -2.29 -9.65
CA TYR A 128 -16.49 -1.00 -10.34
C TYR A 128 -16.41 -1.19 -11.86
N ILE A 129 -15.50 -2.05 -12.31
CA ILE A 129 -15.27 -2.32 -13.75
C ILE A 129 -16.50 -2.93 -14.40
N LYS A 130 -17.22 -3.82 -13.70
CA LYS A 130 -18.46 -4.44 -14.21
C LYS A 130 -19.55 -3.41 -14.57
N ARG A 131 -19.53 -2.22 -13.98
CA ARG A 131 -20.47 -1.13 -14.26
C ARG A 131 -20.13 -0.33 -15.51
N GLU A 132 -18.94 -0.54 -16.10
CA GLU A 132 -18.54 0.13 -17.34
C GLU A 132 -19.08 -0.57 -18.60
N LYS A 133 -19.00 0.13 -19.74
CA LYS A 133 -19.23 -0.47 -21.07
C LYS A 133 -18.29 -1.65 -21.29
N ASN A 134 -18.87 -2.79 -21.69
CA ASN A 134 -18.18 -4.09 -21.82
C ASN A 134 -17.52 -4.57 -20.51
N GLY A 135 -18.02 -4.11 -19.36
CA GLY A 135 -17.43 -4.30 -18.05
C GLY A 135 -17.20 -5.75 -17.65
N ARG A 136 -18.08 -6.68 -18.04
CA ARG A 136 -17.91 -8.12 -17.71
C ARG A 136 -16.65 -8.73 -18.34
N ILE A 137 -16.38 -8.42 -19.60
CA ILE A 137 -15.20 -8.93 -20.31
C ILE A 137 -13.94 -8.27 -19.75
N LYS A 138 -13.99 -6.94 -19.52
CA LYS A 138 -12.91 -6.20 -18.87
C LYS A 138 -12.59 -6.76 -17.48
N ALA A 139 -13.62 -7.01 -16.66
CA ALA A 139 -13.47 -7.54 -15.31
C ALA A 139 -12.85 -8.94 -15.33
N MET A 140 -13.17 -9.78 -16.31
CA MET A 140 -12.52 -11.09 -16.46
C MET A 140 -11.03 -10.94 -16.75
N GLY A 141 -10.65 -10.05 -17.67
CA GLY A 141 -9.24 -9.78 -17.98
C GLY A 141 -8.49 -9.20 -16.78
N VAL A 142 -9.07 -8.20 -16.11
CA VAL A 142 -8.48 -7.57 -14.91
C VAL A 142 -8.37 -8.57 -13.76
N LYS A 143 -9.34 -9.46 -13.57
CA LYS A 143 -9.27 -10.53 -12.56
C LYS A 143 -8.01 -11.38 -12.74
N PHE A 144 -7.73 -11.78 -13.98
CA PHE A 144 -6.56 -12.56 -14.32
C PHE A 144 -5.26 -11.77 -14.06
N ILE A 145 -5.16 -10.54 -14.56
CA ILE A 145 -3.97 -9.70 -14.39
C ILE A 145 -3.69 -9.43 -12.90
N ASN A 146 -4.73 -9.11 -12.13
CA ASN A 146 -4.58 -8.87 -10.69
C ASN A 146 -4.10 -10.13 -9.96
N SER A 147 -4.67 -11.29 -10.27
CA SER A 147 -4.25 -12.55 -9.64
C SER A 147 -2.77 -12.84 -9.96
N TRP A 148 -2.39 -12.69 -11.23
CA TRP A 148 -1.03 -12.92 -11.71
C TRP A 148 -0.01 -11.96 -11.09
N VAL A 149 -0.30 -10.66 -11.05
CA VAL A 149 0.63 -9.67 -10.50
C VAL A 149 0.80 -9.84 -9.00
N VAL A 150 -0.30 -10.09 -8.27
CA VAL A 150 -0.25 -10.33 -6.83
C VAL A 150 0.51 -11.62 -6.51
N GLU A 151 0.33 -12.67 -7.31
CA GLU A 151 1.10 -13.91 -7.15
C GLU A 151 2.61 -13.72 -7.41
N ILE A 152 3.01 -12.83 -8.31
CA ILE A 152 4.42 -12.50 -8.52
C ILE A 152 5.02 -11.80 -7.29
N TYR A 153 4.29 -10.87 -6.68
CA TYR A 153 4.86 -9.98 -5.66
C TYR A 153 4.57 -10.37 -4.21
N CYS A 154 3.49 -11.10 -3.93
CA CYS A 154 3.05 -11.44 -2.57
C CYS A 154 3.19 -12.93 -2.26
N HIS A 155 3.75 -13.27 -1.10
CA HIS A 155 3.81 -14.66 -0.62
C HIS A 155 2.44 -15.14 -0.15
N MET A 156 1.70 -14.24 0.50
CA MET A 156 0.37 -14.46 1.06
C MET A 156 -0.48 -13.22 0.84
N VAL A 157 -1.80 -13.42 0.81
CA VAL A 157 -2.77 -12.34 0.71
C VAL A 157 -3.78 -12.40 1.85
N ILE A 158 -4.06 -11.27 2.48
CA ILE A 158 -5.15 -11.10 3.43
C ILE A 158 -6.21 -10.25 2.75
N ARG A 159 -7.40 -10.82 2.62
CA ARG A 159 -8.57 -10.12 2.11
C ARG A 159 -9.41 -9.65 3.28
N LEU A 160 -9.79 -8.37 3.30
CA LEU A 160 -10.63 -7.86 4.38
C LEU A 160 -12.08 -8.36 4.32
N SER A 161 -12.51 -8.86 3.16
CA SER A 161 -13.89 -9.33 2.96
C SER A 161 -13.97 -10.43 1.90
N ALA A 162 -14.99 -11.30 2.06
CA ALA A 162 -15.40 -12.26 1.04
C ALA A 162 -15.88 -11.58 -0.26
N ALA A 163 -16.21 -10.28 -0.21
CA ALA A 163 -16.66 -9.54 -1.38
C ALA A 163 -15.55 -9.31 -2.42
N THR A 164 -14.28 -9.24 -2.01
CA THR A 164 -13.16 -9.05 -2.95
C THR A 164 -12.96 -10.28 -3.83
N GLN A 165 -12.22 -10.15 -4.93
CA GLN A 165 -11.88 -11.34 -5.73
C GLN A 165 -10.99 -12.33 -4.97
N ASP A 166 -11.05 -13.60 -5.38
CA ASP A 166 -10.15 -14.64 -4.86
C ASP A 166 -8.74 -14.48 -5.40
N TYR A 167 -7.77 -14.74 -4.53
CA TYR A 167 -6.34 -14.73 -4.84
C TYR A 167 -5.69 -16.04 -4.38
N PRO A 168 -4.62 -16.50 -5.04
CA PRO A 168 -3.81 -17.62 -4.54
C PRO A 168 -3.25 -17.34 -3.14
N ASN A 169 -3.14 -18.37 -2.31
CA ASN A 169 -2.59 -18.28 -0.94
C ASN A 169 -3.23 -17.14 -0.11
N SER A 170 -4.56 -17.03 -0.20
CA SER A 170 -5.31 -15.97 0.48
C SER A 170 -6.16 -16.47 1.64
N ILE A 171 -6.27 -15.64 2.66
CA ILE A 171 -7.21 -15.79 3.78
C ILE A 171 -8.13 -14.58 3.85
N ILE A 172 -9.29 -14.74 4.49
CA ILE A 172 -10.17 -13.62 4.82
C ILE A 172 -9.97 -13.30 6.30
N CYS A 173 -9.51 -12.10 6.59
CA CYS A 173 -9.30 -11.61 7.95
C CYS A 173 -9.36 -10.08 7.97
N ASN A 174 -10.12 -9.52 8.90
CA ASN A 174 -10.11 -8.08 9.09
C ASN A 174 -8.90 -7.68 9.95
N VAL A 175 -7.90 -7.08 9.29
CA VAL A 175 -6.66 -6.60 9.93
C VAL A 175 -6.63 -5.07 10.03
N HIS A 176 -7.58 -4.39 9.41
CA HIS A 176 -7.77 -2.97 9.64
C HIS A 176 -8.67 -2.79 10.85
N GLY A 177 -8.33 -1.83 11.70
CA GLY A 177 -9.20 -1.38 12.78
C GLY A 177 -10.41 -0.64 12.19
N VAL A 178 -11.33 -1.37 11.58
CA VAL A 178 -12.64 -0.83 11.22
C VAL A 178 -13.39 -0.69 12.53
N ASN A 179 -13.50 0.53 13.03
CA ASN A 179 -14.40 0.81 14.14
C ASN A 179 -15.82 0.49 13.65
N PRO A 180 -16.58 -0.41 14.31
CA PRO A 180 -17.95 -0.73 13.93
C PRO A 180 -18.87 0.49 13.83
#